data_AF-A0A2K1R7I9-F1
#
_entry.id   AF-A0A2K1R7I9-F1
#
_cell.length_a   1.000
_cell.length_b   1.000
_cell.length_c   1.000
_cell.angle_alpha   90.00
_cell.angle_beta   90.00
_cell.angle_gamma   90.00
#
_symmetry.space_group_name_H-M   'P 1'
#
loop_
_entity.id
_entity.type
_entity.pdbx_description
1 polymer ?
#
loop_
_entity_poly.entity_id
_entity_poly.type
_entity_poly.pdbx_seq_one_letter_code
_entity_poly.pdbx_strand_id
1 'polypeptide(L)'
;MASSVTGTGSPCGACNVRRKCASGCIFAPYFCSEQGAARFAAIHKVFGASNVSKLLLHVPVADRYEAVVTIAYEAQARIRDPVYGCVAHISLVSIT
;
A
#
# COMPACT_ATOMS: atom_id res chain seq x y z
N MET A 1 6.26 -5.83 -20.40
CA MET A 1 7.60 -6.08 -19.85
C MET A 1 7.62 -5.54 -18.42
N ALA A 2 7.30 -6.35 -17.42
CA ALA A 2 7.38 -5.95 -16.02
C ALA A 2 8.76 -6.39 -15.51
N SER A 3 9.62 -5.43 -15.21
CA SER A 3 11.00 -5.68 -14.78
C SER A 3 11.01 -6.47 -13.48
N SER A 4 11.38 -7.73 -13.59
CA SER A 4 11.84 -8.57 -12.48
C SER A 4 13.14 -7.98 -11.93
N VAL A 5 13.06 -7.00 -11.04
CA VAL A 5 14.16 -6.68 -10.13
C VAL A 5 13.97 -7.49 -8.87
N THR A 6 14.63 -8.65 -8.85
CA THR A 6 15.17 -9.23 -7.63
C THR A 6 16.11 -8.19 -7.02
N GLY A 7 15.60 -7.39 -6.08
CA GLY A 7 16.33 -6.31 -5.42
C GLY A 7 17.44 -6.85 -4.53
N THR A 8 18.63 -7.04 -5.10
CA THR A 8 19.88 -7.13 -4.36
C THR A 8 20.36 -5.71 -4.06
N GLY A 9 19.93 -5.14 -2.92
CA GLY A 9 20.55 -3.93 -2.36
C GLY A 9 19.61 -3.02 -1.57
N SER A 10 18.53 -2.54 -2.17
CA SER A 10 17.70 -1.48 -1.58
C SER A 10 16.43 -2.02 -0.92
N PRO A 11 16.05 -1.55 0.29
CA PRO A 11 14.81 -1.96 0.92
C PRO A 11 13.59 -1.42 0.15
N CYS A 12 12.50 -2.20 0.08
CA CYS A 12 11.24 -1.68 -0.47
C CYS A 12 10.66 -0.57 0.44
N GLY A 13 9.71 0.21 -0.07
CA GLY A 13 9.07 1.30 0.67
C GLY A 13 8.47 0.87 2.01
N ALA A 14 8.03 -0.39 2.13
CA ALA A 14 7.56 -0.95 3.41
C ALA A 14 8.69 -1.27 4.40
N CYS A 15 9.88 -1.60 3.91
CA CYS A 15 11.04 -1.99 4.69
C CYS A 15 12.08 -0.89 4.81
N ASN A 16 11.81 0.33 4.34
CA ASN A 16 12.79 1.42 4.26
C ASN A 16 13.50 1.68 5.61
N VAL A 17 12.75 1.59 6.72
CA VAL A 17 13.29 1.75 8.09
C VAL A 17 14.24 0.63 8.50
N ARG A 18 14.08 -0.59 7.95
CA ARG A 18 14.86 -1.78 8.33
C ARG A 18 16.21 -1.88 7.61
N ARG A 19 16.52 -0.96 6.68
CA ARG A 19 17.72 -0.95 5.80
C ARG A 19 17.94 -2.20 4.94
N LYS A 20 17.22 -3.30 5.21
CA LYS A 20 17.24 -4.56 4.49
C LYS A 20 15.83 -5.10 4.35
N CYS A 21 15.51 -5.59 3.15
CA CYS A 21 14.26 -6.28 2.86
C CYS A 21 14.50 -7.80 2.85
N ALA A 22 13.62 -8.57 3.48
CA ALA A 22 13.74 -10.03 3.51
C ALA A 22 13.40 -10.63 2.13
N SER A 23 14.09 -11.71 1.76
CA SER A 23 13.75 -12.52 0.59
C SER A 23 12.36 -13.13 0.80
N GLY A 24 11.38 -12.70 -0.01
CA GLY A 24 9.98 -13.10 0.15
C GLY A 24 9.09 -12.06 0.85
N CYS A 25 9.55 -10.82 1.01
CA CYS A 25 8.69 -9.75 1.50
C CYS A 25 7.47 -9.57 0.58
N ILE A 26 6.27 -9.83 1.13
CA ILE A 26 4.99 -9.70 0.41
C ILE A 26 4.76 -8.26 -0.11
N PHE A 27 5.34 -7.26 0.55
CA PHE A 27 5.20 -5.86 0.16
C PHE A 27 6.19 -5.43 -0.93
N ALA A 28 7.30 -6.15 -1.11
CA ALA A 28 8.35 -5.72 -2.03
C ALA A 28 7.84 -5.46 -3.45
N PRO A 29 7.01 -6.32 -4.08
CA PRO A 29 6.54 -6.09 -5.45
C PRO A 29 5.71 -4.81 -5.64
N TYR A 30 5.10 -4.29 -4.57
CA TYR A 30 4.11 -3.22 -4.64
C TYR A 30 4.65 -1.85 -4.22
N PHE A 31 5.77 -1.81 -3.48
CA PHE A 31 6.33 -0.58 -2.91
C PHE A 31 7.77 -0.31 -3.40
N CYS A 32 8.02 -0.43 -4.71
CA CYS A 32 9.35 -0.19 -5.30
C CYS A 32 9.65 1.25 -5.72
N SER A 33 8.67 2.18 -5.65
CA SER A 33 8.89 3.58 -6.07
C SER A 33 9.25 4.50 -4.91
N GLU A 34 9.74 5.70 -5.23
CA GLU A 34 9.93 6.82 -4.29
C GLU A 34 8.66 7.10 -3.45
N GLN A 35 7.48 7.07 -4.10
CA GLN A 35 6.18 7.18 -3.39
C GLN A 35 5.82 5.95 -2.55
N GLY A 36 6.50 4.82 -2.72
CA GLY A 36 6.22 3.57 -2.03
C GLY A 36 6.31 3.70 -0.51
N ALA A 37 7.30 4.43 0.00
CA ALA A 37 7.45 4.66 1.44
C ALA A 37 6.29 5.49 2.03
N ALA A 38 5.89 6.57 1.35
CA ALA A 38 4.79 7.42 1.78
C ALA A 38 3.43 6.67 1.72
N ARG A 39 3.20 5.91 0.65
CA ARG A 39 2.00 5.06 0.52
C ARG A 39 1.94 4.01 1.63
N PHE A 40 3.05 3.32 1.89
CA PHE A 40 3.09 2.33 2.96
C PHE A 40 2.92 2.95 4.35
N ALA A 41 3.47 4.14 4.59
CA ALA A 41 3.28 4.85 5.85
C ALA A 41 1.80 5.17 6.11
N ALA A 42 1.06 5.60 5.09
CA ALA A 42 -0.38 5.80 5.20
C ALA A 42 -1.12 4.50 5.55
N ILE A 43 -0.83 3.43 4.81
CA ILE A 43 -1.41 2.10 5.05
C ILE A 43 -1.12 1.61 6.46
N HIS A 44 0.14 1.72 6.89
CA HIS A 44 0.58 1.29 8.20
C HIS A 44 -0.13 2.06 9.32
N LYS A 45 -0.34 3.37 9.14
CA LYS A 45 -1.03 4.22 10.10
C LYS A 45 -2.52 3.87 10.26
N VAL A 46 -3.20 3.54 9.16
CA VAL A 46 -4.66 3.36 9.14
C VAL A 46 -5.07 1.91 9.36
N PHE A 47 -4.44 0.98 8.63
CA PHE A 47 -4.80 -0.43 8.63
C PHE A 47 -3.80 -1.29 9.41
N GLY A 48 -2.53 -0.88 9.44
CA GLY A 48 -1.44 -1.66 10.03
C GLY A 48 -0.88 -2.71 9.07
N ALA A 49 0.43 -2.93 9.13
CA ALA A 49 1.12 -3.84 8.21
C ALA A 49 0.60 -5.28 8.32
N SER A 50 0.34 -5.76 9.54
CA SER A 50 -0.13 -7.14 9.76
C SER A 50 -1.51 -7.40 9.15
N ASN A 51 -2.41 -6.43 9.22
CA ASN A 51 -3.75 -6.57 8.67
C ASN A 51 -3.72 -6.56 7.14
N VAL A 52 -2.93 -5.68 6.54
CA VAL A 52 -2.77 -5.66 5.07
C VAL A 52 -2.05 -6.91 4.57
N SER A 53 -1.06 -7.41 5.29
CA SER A 53 -0.42 -8.69 4.95
C SER A 53 -1.44 -9.83 4.89
N LYS A 54 -2.29 -9.96 5.92
CA LYS A 54 -3.37 -10.96 5.97
C LYS A 54 -4.38 -10.78 4.84
N LEU A 55 -4.79 -9.54 4.58
CA LEU A 55 -5.72 -9.21 3.49
C LEU A 55 -5.15 -9.64 2.14
N LEU A 56 -3.90 -9.28 1.85
CA LEU A 56 -3.24 -9.64 0.58
C LEU A 56 -3.10 -11.16 0.41
N LEU A 57 -2.95 -11.93 1.48
CA LEU A 57 -2.94 -13.39 1.40
C LEU A 57 -4.28 -13.96 0.91
N HIS A 58 -5.40 -13.26 1.13
CA HIS A 58 -6.74 -13.69 0.72
C HIS A 58 -7.16 -13.13 -0.64
N VAL A 59 -6.38 -12.21 -1.22
CA VAL A 59 -6.60 -11.66 -2.56
C VAL A 59 -5.85 -12.48 -3.61
N PRO A 60 -6.48 -12.85 -4.73
CA PRO A 60 -5.80 -13.51 -5.85
C PRO A 60 -4.59 -12.71 -6.31
N VAL A 61 -3.49 -13.38 -6.67
CA VAL A 61 -2.21 -12.70 -6.97
C VAL A 61 -2.35 -11.65 -8.08
N ALA A 62 -3.21 -11.90 -9.08
CA ALA A 62 -3.50 -10.98 -10.16
C ALA A 62 -4.09 -9.65 -9.68
N ASP A 63 -4.89 -9.66 -8.61
CA ASP A 63 -5.62 -8.50 -8.12
C ASP A 63 -4.89 -7.77 -6.98
N ARG A 64 -3.82 -8.36 -6.44
CA ARG A 64 -3.08 -7.79 -5.30
C ARG A 64 -2.52 -6.41 -5.59
N TYR A 65 -2.11 -6.13 -6.82
CA TYR A 65 -1.60 -4.82 -7.19
C TYR A 65 -2.70 -3.75 -7.03
N GLU A 66 -3.85 -3.97 -7.64
CA GLU A 66 -5.01 -3.08 -7.54
C GLU A 66 -5.50 -2.95 -6.09
N ALA A 67 -5.54 -4.06 -5.34
CA ALA A 67 -5.88 -4.04 -3.93
C ALA A 67 -4.93 -3.12 -3.13
N VAL A 68 -3.61 -3.21 -3.33
CA VAL A 68 -2.66 -2.32 -2.65
C VAL A 68 -2.87 -0.85 -3.03
N VAL A 69 -3.17 -0.56 -4.30
CA VAL A 69 -3.46 0.81 -4.76
C VAL A 69 -4.70 1.37 -4.07
N THR A 70 -5.79 0.61 -4.02
CA THR A 70 -7.04 1.00 -3.34
C THR A 70 -6.83 1.20 -1.84
N ILE A 71 -6.15 0.27 -1.17
CA ILE A 71 -5.87 0.39 0.27
C ILE A 71 -4.99 1.62 0.55
N ALA A 72 -4.02 1.94 -0.31
CA ALA A 72 -3.23 3.16 -0.18
C ALA A 72 -4.08 4.42 -0.32
N TYR A 73 -5.00 4.45 -1.29
CA TYR A 73 -5.94 5.56 -1.49
C TYR A 73 -6.85 5.75 -0.26
N GLU A 74 -7.49 4.68 0.21
CA GLU A 74 -8.37 4.72 1.38
C GLU A 74 -7.62 5.19 2.64
N ALA A 75 -6.39 4.71 2.83
CA ALA A 75 -5.57 5.12 3.95
C ALA A 75 -5.25 6.62 3.89
N GLN A 76 -4.90 7.14 2.71
CA GLN A 76 -4.66 8.57 2.54
C GLN A 76 -5.92 9.39 2.76
N ALA A 77 -7.07 8.93 2.27
CA ALA A 77 -8.34 9.61 2.47
C ALA A 77 -8.70 9.68 3.96
N ARG A 78 -8.57 8.57 4.70
CA ARG A 78 -8.79 8.53 6.17
C ARG A 78 -7.81 9.39 6.96
N ILE A 79 -6.60 9.60 6.47
CA ILE A 79 -5.65 10.53 7.11
C ILE A 79 -6.06 11.98 6.89
N ARG A 80 -6.57 12.32 5.70
CA ARG A 80 -7.03 13.68 5.35
C ARG A 80 -8.35 14.02 6.03
N ASP A 81 -9.28 13.08 6.04
CA ASP A 81 -10.58 13.18 6.67
C ASP A 81 -10.79 11.97 7.60
N PRO A 82 -10.46 12.11 8.90
CA PRO A 82 -10.63 11.03 9.88
C PRO A 82 -12.09 10.63 10.12
N VAL A 83 -13.06 11.47 9.74
CA VAL A 83 -14.50 11.25 10.00
C VAL A 83 -15.14 10.50 8.83
N TYR A 84 -14.93 10.97 7.61
CA TYR A 84 -15.59 10.42 6.42
C TYR A 84 -14.64 9.66 5.49
N GLY A 85 -13.33 9.86 5.59
CA GLY A 85 -12.34 9.17 4.75
C GLY A 85 -12.63 9.31 3.26
N CYS A 86 -12.66 8.18 2.54
CA CYS A 86 -12.99 8.16 1.11
C CYS A 86 -14.49 8.41 0.82
N VAL A 87 -15.37 8.28 1.82
CA VAL A 87 -16.82 8.51 1.65
C VAL A 87 -17.12 9.98 1.36
N ALA A 88 -16.35 10.92 1.92
CA ALA A 88 -16.46 12.34 1.57
C ALA A 88 -16.30 12.57 0.06
N HIS A 89 -15.38 11.85 -0.58
CA HIS A 89 -15.13 11.94 -2.02
C HIS A 89 -16.28 11.34 -2.85
N ILE A 90 -16.86 10.22 -2.38
CA ILE A 90 -18.00 9.57 -3.03
C ILE A 90 -19.27 10.45 -2.93
N SER A 91 -19.49 11.07 -1.76
CA SER A 91 -20.60 11.99 -1.55
C SER A 91 -20.47 13.25 -2.41
N LEU A 92 -19.25 13.78 -2.59
CA LEU A 92 -18.99 14.94 -3.45
C LEU A 92 -19.30 14.64 -4.93
N VAL A 93 -18.95 13.46 -5.42
CA VAL A 93 -19.21 13.04 -6.81
C VAL A 93 -20.67 12.65 -7.04
N SER A 94 -21.40 12.22 -6.01
CA SER A 94 -22.83 11.87 -6.13
C SER A 94 -23.78 13.09 -6.09
N ILE A 95 -23.26 14.29 -5.78
CA ILE A 95 -24.05 15.53 -5.66
C ILE A 95 -23.79 16.50 -6.85
N THR A 96 -22.82 16.20 -7.71
CA THR A 96 -22.53 16.91 -8.98
C THR A 96 -23.08 16.14 -10.18
#